data_AF-A0A957GMK3-F1
#
_entry.id   AF-A0A957GMK3-F1
#
_cell.length_a   1.000
_cell.length_b   1.000
_cell.length_c   1.000
_cell.angle_alpha   90.00
_cell.angle_beta   90.00
_cell.angle_gamma   90.00
#
_symmetry.space_group_name_H-M   'P 1'
#
loop_
_entity.id
_entity.type
_entity.pdbx_description
1 polymer ?
#
loop_
_entity_poly.entity_id
_entity_poly.type
_entity_poly.pdbx_seq_one_letter_code
_entity_poly.pdbx_strand_id
1 'polypeptide(L)'
;MKRIGAFNMLPRQLAVGKHNGITDVAGVAVGHATVVAGDGVWQPAQGPFRTGVTVILPHQGNLYKDKAPAAVHSINGFGKVIGFEQVRELGNLETPIALTSTLNAPRVADALISHALVQNPHIGVGFATTGRRGYASVNPVVGETNDGFLNDMQGRVVGETAVFRAITNASTDPVAEGAVGAGAGTSCFGWKGGIGTASRVLPESAGGFTIGALVQTNFG
;
A
#
# COMPACT_ATOMS: atom_id res chain seq x y z
N MET A 1 -5.08 -6.54 -19.97
CA MET A 1 -5.66 -7.79 -19.41
C MET A 1 -7.15 -7.55 -19.17
N LYS A 2 -8.03 -8.54 -19.38
CA LYS A 2 -9.48 -8.37 -19.13
C LYS A 2 -9.75 -8.42 -17.62
N ARG A 3 -10.61 -7.52 -17.13
CA ARG A 3 -11.08 -7.48 -15.73
C ARG A 3 -12.47 -8.12 -15.63
N ILE A 4 -12.94 -8.46 -14.43
CA ILE A 4 -14.22 -9.15 -14.21
C ILE A 4 -15.42 -8.48 -14.91
N GLY A 5 -15.39 -7.14 -15.01
CA GLY A 5 -16.42 -6.36 -15.71
C GLY A 5 -16.56 -6.67 -17.20
N ALA A 6 -15.48 -7.08 -17.86
CA ALA A 6 -15.49 -7.42 -19.28
C ALA A 6 -16.15 -8.78 -19.57
N PHE A 7 -16.42 -9.58 -18.53
CA PHE A 7 -17.04 -10.90 -18.66
C PHE A 7 -18.55 -10.89 -18.38
N ASN A 8 -19.13 -9.75 -17.98
CA ASN A 8 -20.57 -9.60 -17.65
C ASN A 8 -21.12 -10.65 -16.66
N MET A 9 -20.27 -11.20 -15.79
CA MET A 9 -20.63 -12.33 -14.92
C MET A 9 -21.38 -11.93 -13.66
N LEU A 10 -21.37 -10.65 -13.28
CA LEU A 10 -21.96 -10.17 -12.03
C LEU A 10 -22.76 -8.88 -12.26
N PRO A 11 -24.05 -8.84 -11.87
CA PRO A 11 -24.83 -7.60 -11.92
C PRO A 11 -24.22 -6.57 -10.96
N ARG A 12 -24.12 -5.32 -11.43
CA ARG A 12 -23.60 -4.20 -10.64
C ARG A 12 -24.76 -3.33 -10.17
N GLN A 13 -24.87 -3.13 -8.86
CA GLN A 13 -25.88 -2.24 -8.28
C GLN A 13 -25.50 -0.75 -8.37
N LEU A 14 -24.20 -0.45 -8.47
CA LEU A 14 -23.66 0.90 -8.57
C LEU A 14 -22.77 1.05 -9.81
N ALA A 15 -22.77 2.24 -10.40
CA ALA A 15 -21.87 2.60 -11.48
C ALA A 15 -20.41 2.54 -11.01
N VAL A 16 -19.49 2.28 -11.93
CA VAL A 16 -18.04 2.30 -11.65
C VAL A 16 -17.45 3.66 -12.02
N GLY A 17 -16.34 4.03 -11.38
CA GLY A 17 -15.55 5.17 -11.83
C GLY A 17 -14.87 4.90 -13.17
N LYS A 18 -14.20 5.93 -13.71
CA LYS A 18 -13.56 5.93 -15.04
C LYS A 18 -12.59 4.75 -15.24
N HIS A 19 -11.81 4.43 -14.21
CA HIS A 19 -10.81 3.39 -14.22
C HIS A 19 -11.30 2.10 -13.53
N ASN A 20 -12.46 2.15 -12.86
CA ASN A 20 -12.94 1.12 -11.94
C ASN A 20 -11.83 0.70 -10.97
N GLY A 21 -11.17 1.65 -10.33
CA GLY A 21 -10.03 1.42 -9.44
C GLY A 21 -9.90 2.53 -8.39
N ILE A 22 -9.05 2.30 -7.39
CA ILE A 22 -8.92 3.22 -6.24
C ILE A 22 -8.50 4.64 -6.65
N THR A 23 -7.78 4.77 -7.77
CA THR A 23 -7.35 6.06 -8.36
C THR A 23 -8.49 6.86 -8.98
N ASP A 24 -9.71 6.31 -9.06
CA ASP A 24 -10.91 7.12 -9.36
C ASP A 24 -11.25 8.10 -8.22
N VAL A 25 -10.76 7.86 -7.00
CA VAL A 25 -10.84 8.85 -5.91
C VAL A 25 -9.80 9.94 -6.20
N ALA A 26 -10.28 11.15 -6.44
CA ALA A 26 -9.43 12.27 -6.86
C ALA A 26 -8.25 12.50 -5.90
N GLY A 27 -7.04 12.59 -6.47
CA GLY A 27 -5.79 12.81 -5.74
C GLY A 27 -5.08 11.53 -5.28
N VAL A 28 -5.81 10.41 -5.15
CA VAL A 28 -5.22 9.13 -4.75
C VAL A 28 -4.33 8.60 -5.87
N ALA A 29 -3.08 8.26 -5.53
CA ALA A 29 -2.14 7.64 -6.44
C ALA A 29 -1.63 6.31 -5.91
N VAL A 30 -1.29 5.39 -6.82
CA VAL A 30 -0.74 4.08 -6.48
C VAL A 30 0.52 3.85 -7.28
N GLY A 31 1.56 3.35 -6.61
CA GLY A 31 2.81 2.97 -7.24
C GLY A 31 3.30 1.60 -6.78
N HIS A 32 4.01 0.91 -7.65
CA HIS A 32 4.52 -0.44 -7.41
C HIS A 32 6.03 -0.52 -7.61
N ALA A 33 6.67 -1.35 -6.80
CA ALA A 33 8.02 -1.83 -7.04
C ALA A 33 8.01 -3.36 -6.89
N THR A 34 7.99 -4.05 -8.04
CA THR A 34 7.99 -5.52 -8.13
C THR A 34 9.42 -6.06 -8.14
N VAL A 35 9.66 -7.18 -7.45
CA VAL A 35 10.92 -7.91 -7.43
C VAL A 35 10.65 -9.35 -7.90
N VAL A 36 11.18 -9.68 -9.07
CA VAL A 36 11.18 -11.02 -9.65
C VAL A 36 12.61 -11.34 -10.04
N ALA A 37 13.26 -12.25 -9.31
CA ALA A 37 14.66 -12.61 -9.55
C ALA A 37 14.94 -14.05 -9.13
N GLY A 38 15.83 -14.71 -9.86
CA GLY A 38 16.17 -16.13 -9.65
C GLY A 38 15.05 -17.09 -10.01
N ASP A 39 15.44 -18.35 -10.20
CA ASP A 39 14.57 -19.49 -10.55
C ASP A 39 15.09 -20.76 -9.89
N GLY A 40 14.29 -21.82 -9.90
CA GLY A 40 14.68 -23.13 -9.37
C GLY A 40 14.36 -23.33 -7.89
N VAL A 41 15.11 -24.21 -7.25
CA VAL A 41 14.86 -24.63 -5.86
C VAL A 41 15.16 -23.49 -4.90
N TRP A 42 14.27 -23.27 -3.95
CA TRP A 42 14.47 -22.29 -2.88
C TRP A 42 15.79 -22.53 -2.14
N GLN A 43 16.57 -21.46 -1.99
CA GLN A 43 17.78 -21.41 -1.19
C GLN A 43 17.65 -20.25 -0.20
N PRO A 44 17.83 -20.47 1.12
CA PRO A 44 17.65 -19.43 2.11
C PRO A 44 18.47 -18.17 1.79
N ALA A 45 17.79 -17.02 1.75
CA ALA A 45 18.34 -15.71 1.44
C ALA A 45 18.99 -15.57 0.04
N GLN A 46 18.71 -16.49 -0.88
CA GLN A 46 19.25 -16.49 -2.24
C GLN A 46 18.16 -16.55 -3.33
N GLY A 47 16.89 -16.65 -2.93
CA GLY A 47 15.75 -16.70 -3.85
C GLY A 47 15.22 -18.11 -4.12
N PRO A 48 14.31 -18.26 -5.09
CA PRO A 48 13.80 -17.20 -5.96
C PRO A 48 13.02 -16.13 -5.20
N PHE A 49 13.14 -14.88 -5.64
CA PHE A 49 12.39 -13.75 -5.10
C PHE A 49 11.18 -13.47 -5.96
N ARG A 50 10.00 -13.41 -5.33
CA ARG A 50 8.71 -13.08 -5.94
C ARG A 50 7.98 -12.17 -4.97
N THR A 51 8.40 -10.93 -4.84
CA THR A 51 7.91 -10.02 -3.79
C THR A 51 7.89 -8.58 -4.28
N GLY A 52 7.62 -7.63 -3.39
CA GLY A 52 7.67 -6.22 -3.73
C GLY A 52 6.94 -5.35 -2.72
N VAL A 53 6.73 -4.10 -3.09
CA VAL A 53 5.95 -3.14 -2.31
C VAL A 53 4.97 -2.42 -3.22
N THR A 54 3.79 -2.14 -2.68
CA THR A 54 2.77 -1.27 -3.28
C THR A 54 2.57 -0.10 -2.33
N VAL A 55 2.68 1.13 -2.84
CA VAL A 55 2.45 2.35 -2.06
C VAL A 55 1.19 3.04 -2.55
N ILE A 56 0.38 3.50 -1.61
CA ILE A 56 -0.82 4.30 -1.86
C ILE A 56 -0.61 5.67 -1.21
N LEU A 57 -0.68 6.71 -2.02
CA LEU A 57 -0.67 8.11 -1.61
C LEU A 57 -2.12 8.59 -1.52
N PRO A 58 -2.65 8.98 -0.34
CA PRO A 58 -3.97 9.59 -0.24
C PRO A 58 -4.09 10.89 -1.06
N HIS A 59 -2.99 11.63 -1.20
CA HIS A 59 -2.84 12.78 -2.10
C HIS A 59 -1.35 13.03 -2.41
N GLN A 60 -1.07 13.95 -3.34
CA GLN A 60 0.29 14.27 -3.78
C GLN A 60 1.03 15.30 -2.92
N GLY A 61 0.32 15.96 -2.00
CA GLY A 61 0.90 16.90 -1.02
C GLY A 61 1.71 16.22 0.09
N ASN A 62 2.17 17.01 1.06
CA ASN A 62 2.94 16.52 2.20
C ASN A 62 2.01 15.98 3.30
N LEU A 63 1.88 14.66 3.40
CA LEU A 63 0.97 13.99 4.33
C LEU A 63 1.24 14.28 5.81
N TYR A 64 2.46 14.66 6.18
CA TYR A 64 2.76 15.00 7.57
C TYR A 64 2.15 16.35 7.98
N LYS A 65 2.10 17.30 7.03
CA LYS A 65 1.51 18.63 7.20
C LYS A 65 0.00 18.59 6.95
N ASP A 66 -0.40 17.98 5.84
CA ASP A 66 -1.77 17.87 5.38
C ASP A 66 -2.22 16.42 5.60
N LYS A 67 -2.68 16.09 6.80
CA LYS A 67 -3.02 14.71 7.17
C LYS A 67 -4.34 14.28 6.53
N ALA A 68 -4.43 13.01 6.14
CA ALA A 68 -5.66 12.44 5.58
C ALA A 68 -6.47 11.72 6.68
N PRO A 69 -7.77 12.02 6.87
CA PRO A 69 -8.61 11.27 7.81
C PRO A 69 -8.63 9.77 7.49
N ALA A 70 -8.54 8.93 8.52
CA ALA A 70 -8.48 7.48 8.34
C ALA A 70 -8.98 6.71 9.56
N ALA A 71 -9.30 5.44 9.30
CA ALA A 71 -9.63 4.45 10.31
C ALA A 71 -9.06 3.10 9.89
N VAL A 72 -8.85 2.22 10.87
CA VAL A 72 -8.36 0.86 10.66
C VAL A 72 -9.25 -0.14 11.37
N HIS A 73 -9.39 -1.33 10.77
CA HIS A 73 -10.17 -2.42 11.33
C HIS A 73 -9.44 -3.76 11.17
N SER A 74 -9.50 -4.60 12.20
CA SER A 74 -8.89 -5.92 12.21
C SER A 74 -9.99 -6.97 12.24
N ILE A 75 -10.18 -7.69 11.13
CA ILE A 75 -11.12 -8.82 11.06
C ILE A 75 -10.52 -10.03 11.78
N ASN A 76 -9.26 -10.34 11.48
CA ASN A 76 -8.45 -11.35 12.15
C ASN A 76 -7.04 -10.81 12.36
N GLY A 77 -6.49 -10.99 13.56
CA GLY A 77 -5.22 -10.41 13.99
C GLY A 77 -3.95 -11.19 13.64
N PHE A 78 -4.02 -12.24 12.80
CA PHE A 78 -2.86 -13.03 12.41
C PHE A 78 -2.02 -12.33 11.31
N GLY A 79 -1.72 -11.05 11.51
CA GLY A 79 -0.93 -10.21 10.63
C GLY A 79 -0.03 -9.25 11.42
N LYS A 80 0.92 -8.59 10.74
CA LYS A 80 1.89 -7.66 11.33
C LYS A 80 1.69 -6.29 10.70
N VAL A 81 0.70 -5.57 11.21
CA VAL A 81 0.43 -4.18 10.82
C VAL A 81 1.29 -3.22 11.63
N ILE A 82 1.72 -2.13 11.01
CA ILE A 82 2.49 -1.06 11.66
C ILE A 82 1.68 0.23 11.56
N GLY A 83 1.63 0.97 12.67
CA GLY A 83 1.01 2.30 12.78
C GLY A 83 -0.49 2.35 13.02
N PHE A 84 -1.16 1.20 13.14
CA PHE A 84 -2.61 1.12 13.33
C PHE A 84 -3.09 1.79 14.63
N GLU A 85 -2.37 1.67 15.74
CA GLU A 85 -2.84 2.22 17.02
C GLU A 85 -2.92 3.75 17.00
N GLN A 86 -1.95 4.44 16.42
CA GLN A 86 -2.03 5.90 16.29
C GLN A 86 -3.13 6.31 15.30
N VAL A 87 -3.43 5.52 14.27
CA VAL A 87 -4.60 5.78 13.41
C VAL A 87 -5.90 5.63 14.20
N ARG A 88 -6.01 4.66 15.12
CA ARG A 88 -7.20 4.53 15.99
C ARG A 88 -7.34 5.70 16.95
N GLU A 89 -6.22 6.18 17.50
CA GLU A 89 -6.21 7.28 18.47
C GLU A 89 -6.48 8.65 17.82
N LEU A 90 -5.80 8.95 16.70
CA LEU A 90 -5.82 10.28 16.10
C LEU A 90 -6.70 10.39 14.85
N GLY A 91 -7.17 9.26 14.31
CA GLY A 91 -8.09 9.22 13.17
C GLY A 91 -7.50 9.73 11.86
N ASN A 92 -6.19 9.62 11.66
CA ASN A 92 -5.52 10.16 10.47
C ASN A 92 -4.26 9.39 10.03
N LEU A 93 -3.90 9.58 8.76
CA LEU A 93 -2.65 9.18 8.14
C LEU A 93 -1.72 10.39 8.03
N GLU A 94 -0.45 10.20 8.36
CA GLU A 94 0.59 11.20 8.21
C GLU A 94 1.78 10.72 7.35
N THR A 95 1.63 9.54 6.75
CA THR A 95 2.56 8.90 5.81
C THR A 95 1.78 8.23 4.68
N PRO A 96 2.43 7.89 3.55
CA PRO A 96 1.86 6.97 2.57
C PRO A 96 1.50 5.63 3.22
N ILE A 97 0.50 4.94 2.68
CA ILE A 97 0.22 3.55 3.07
C ILE A 97 1.14 2.66 2.22
N ALA A 98 1.89 1.76 2.84
CA ALA A 98 2.65 0.75 2.11
C ALA A 98 2.13 -0.66 2.41
N LEU A 99 2.03 -1.48 1.37
CA LEU A 99 1.75 -2.91 1.47
C LEU A 99 2.98 -3.69 1.01
N THR A 100 3.34 -4.78 1.68
CA THR A 100 4.52 -5.60 1.36
C THR A 100 4.36 -7.04 1.87
N SER A 101 5.44 -7.82 1.93
CA SER A 101 5.45 -9.14 2.58
C SER A 101 5.91 -9.13 4.03
N THR A 102 5.48 -10.13 4.80
CA THR A 102 5.58 -10.16 6.27
C THR A 102 6.94 -9.76 6.83
N LEU A 103 8.03 -10.38 6.36
CA LEU A 103 9.36 -10.15 6.92
C LEU A 103 10.04 -8.87 6.39
N ASN A 104 9.43 -8.23 5.39
CA ASN A 104 9.85 -6.93 4.86
C ASN A 104 9.11 -5.76 5.54
N ALA A 105 7.98 -5.99 6.23
CA ALA A 105 7.19 -4.92 6.85
C ALA A 105 8.01 -3.95 7.73
N PRO A 106 8.94 -4.41 8.60
CA PRO A 106 9.78 -3.48 9.36
C PRO A 106 10.72 -2.65 8.48
N ARG A 107 11.28 -3.21 7.40
CA ARG A 107 12.16 -2.49 6.46
C ARG A 107 11.38 -1.43 5.66
N VAL A 108 10.13 -1.73 5.33
CA VAL A 108 9.25 -0.80 4.62
C VAL A 108 8.79 0.32 5.55
N ALA A 109 8.50 0.03 6.83
CA ALA A 109 8.21 1.07 7.81
C ALA A 109 9.39 2.00 8.04
N ASP A 110 10.61 1.45 8.20
CA ASP A 110 11.85 2.21 8.29
C ASP A 110 12.04 3.14 7.06
N ALA A 111 11.83 2.62 5.86
CA ALA A 111 11.88 3.42 4.64
C ALA A 111 10.81 4.54 4.58
N LEU A 112 9.59 4.31 5.07
CA LEU A 112 8.57 5.36 5.16
C LEU A 112 8.96 6.44 6.18
N ILE A 113 9.63 6.06 7.27
CA ILE A 113 10.23 7.02 8.22
C ILE A 113 11.30 7.84 7.50
N SER A 114 12.27 7.21 6.82
CA SER A 114 13.29 7.91 6.02
C SER A 114 12.67 8.90 5.04
N HIS A 115 11.64 8.48 4.31
CA HIS A 115 10.92 9.35 3.37
C HIS A 115 10.29 10.56 4.08
N ALA A 116 9.62 10.35 5.21
CA ALA A 116 9.02 11.43 5.99
C ALA A 116 10.07 12.42 6.52
N LEU A 117 11.22 11.92 7.00
CA LEU A 117 12.33 12.76 7.49
C LEU A 117 12.93 13.62 6.37
N VAL A 118 13.09 13.07 5.16
CA VAL A 118 13.57 13.84 4.00
C VAL A 118 12.60 14.99 3.66
N GLN A 119 11.29 14.73 3.68
CA GLN A 119 10.28 15.76 3.39
C GLN A 119 10.04 16.74 4.54
N ASN A 120 10.39 16.33 5.77
CA ASN A 120 10.09 17.06 7.00
C ASN A 120 11.29 16.98 7.96
N PRO A 121 12.40 17.71 7.68
CA PRO A 121 13.65 17.62 8.44
C PRO A 121 13.56 18.13 9.89
N HIS A 122 12.40 18.64 10.29
CA HIS A 122 12.12 19.08 11.66
C HIS A 122 11.60 17.94 12.56
N ILE A 123 11.17 16.81 12.00
CA ILE A 123 10.77 15.62 12.77
C ILE A 123 11.96 15.15 13.60
N GLY A 124 11.73 14.91 14.90
CA GLY A 124 12.76 14.51 15.87
C GLY A 124 13.75 15.60 16.28
N VAL A 125 13.71 16.80 15.68
CA VAL A 125 14.66 17.89 15.94
C VAL A 125 13.96 19.13 16.51
N GLY A 126 12.82 19.52 15.94
CA GLY A 126 12.09 20.74 16.27
C GLY A 126 12.04 21.75 15.12
N PHE A 127 11.24 22.80 15.30
CA PHE A 127 10.96 23.82 14.29
C PHE A 127 11.82 25.07 14.54
N ALA A 128 12.91 25.23 13.78
CA ALA A 128 13.82 26.36 13.91
C ALA A 128 13.11 27.72 13.80
N THR A 129 12.13 27.84 12.90
CA THR A 129 11.38 29.08 12.63
C THR A 129 10.53 29.57 13.80
N THR A 130 10.08 28.66 14.68
CA THR A 130 9.25 29.01 15.84
C THR A 130 10.02 28.91 17.15
N GLY A 131 11.29 28.49 17.11
CA GLY A 131 12.09 28.17 18.29
C GLY A 131 11.59 26.96 19.08
N ARG A 132 10.50 26.30 18.64
CA ARG A 132 9.97 25.11 19.30
C ARG A 132 10.92 23.94 19.11
N ARG A 133 11.56 23.53 20.20
CA ARG A 133 12.29 22.26 20.29
C ARG A 133 11.29 21.16 20.63
N GLY A 134 11.42 19.98 20.04
CA GLY A 134 10.43 18.93 20.30
C GLY A 134 10.67 17.61 19.59
N TYR A 135 10.15 16.55 20.23
CA TYR A 135 10.28 15.13 19.90
C TYR A 135 9.21 14.63 18.92
N ALA A 136 8.68 15.49 18.05
CA ALA A 136 7.62 15.06 17.14
C ALA A 136 8.15 13.91 16.26
N SER A 137 7.54 12.74 16.40
CA SER A 137 7.86 11.53 15.64
C SER A 137 6.97 11.44 14.40
N VAL A 138 7.02 10.30 13.72
CA VAL A 138 6.14 10.00 12.60
C VAL A 138 5.64 8.56 12.71
N ASN A 139 4.40 8.36 12.30
CA ASN A 139 3.72 7.07 12.26
C ASN A 139 3.68 6.50 10.84
N PRO A 140 4.57 5.55 10.48
CA PRO A 140 4.47 4.83 9.22
C PRO A 140 3.29 3.86 9.24
N VAL A 141 2.52 3.79 8.16
CA VAL A 141 1.41 2.84 8.02
C VAL A 141 1.75 1.74 7.03
N VAL A 142 1.93 0.52 7.54
CA VAL A 142 2.33 -0.63 6.74
C VAL A 142 1.40 -1.82 6.98
N GLY A 143 0.87 -2.38 5.89
CA GLY A 143 0.18 -3.66 5.86
C GLY A 143 1.03 -4.73 5.17
N GLU A 144 0.71 -6.00 5.41
CA GLU A 144 1.46 -7.11 4.82
C GLU A 144 0.62 -8.36 4.58
N THR A 145 1.12 -9.24 3.72
CA THR A 145 0.70 -10.64 3.66
C THR A 145 1.91 -11.57 3.53
N ASN A 146 1.76 -12.84 3.91
CA ASN A 146 2.83 -13.83 3.78
C ASN A 146 2.93 -14.37 2.34
N ASP A 147 4.01 -14.05 1.62
CA ASP A 147 4.28 -14.51 0.25
C ASP A 147 5.19 -15.75 0.18
N GLY A 148 5.43 -16.42 1.31
CA GLY A 148 6.40 -17.50 1.47
C GLY A 148 6.15 -18.77 0.65
N PHE A 149 4.96 -18.91 0.05
CA PHE A 149 4.69 -20.00 -0.89
C PHE A 149 5.48 -19.84 -2.21
N LEU A 150 5.67 -18.60 -2.67
CA LEU A 150 6.36 -18.31 -3.95
C LEU A 150 7.67 -17.53 -3.77
N ASN A 151 7.90 -16.97 -2.59
CA ASN A 151 9.01 -16.06 -2.32
C ASN A 151 9.95 -16.59 -1.24
N ASP A 152 11.24 -16.41 -1.43
CA ASP A 152 12.22 -16.50 -0.35
C ASP A 152 12.09 -15.31 0.63
N MET A 153 11.28 -15.50 1.68
CA MET A 153 11.07 -14.46 2.70
C MET A 153 12.33 -14.16 3.52
N GLN A 154 13.28 -15.09 3.63
CA GLN A 154 14.48 -14.88 4.46
C GLN A 154 15.43 -13.85 3.85
N GLY A 155 15.48 -13.75 2.52
CA GLY A 155 16.32 -12.75 1.84
C GLY A 155 15.89 -11.30 2.07
N ARG A 156 14.64 -11.08 2.51
CA ARG A 156 14.09 -9.76 2.89
C ARG A 156 14.48 -8.64 1.90
N VAL A 157 14.36 -8.89 0.60
CA VAL A 157 14.94 -8.03 -0.45
C VAL A 157 14.22 -6.69 -0.67
N VAL A 158 13.15 -6.40 0.07
CA VAL A 158 12.36 -5.16 -0.07
C VAL A 158 12.71 -4.19 1.06
N GLY A 159 13.06 -2.96 0.70
CA GLY A 159 13.43 -1.88 1.63
C GLY A 159 13.43 -0.52 0.95
N GLU A 160 14.24 0.41 1.45
CA GLU A 160 14.24 1.83 1.05
C GLU A 160 14.19 2.08 -0.45
N THR A 161 15.14 1.53 -1.23
CA THR A 161 15.17 1.71 -2.69
C THR A 161 13.86 1.31 -3.37
N ALA A 162 13.24 0.21 -2.93
CA ALA A 162 11.98 -0.26 -3.51
C ALA A 162 10.81 0.64 -3.11
N VAL A 163 10.77 1.09 -1.85
CA VAL A 163 9.73 1.99 -1.33
C VAL A 163 9.79 3.35 -2.03
N PHE A 164 10.98 3.95 -2.13
CA PHE A 164 11.18 5.22 -2.81
C PHE A 164 10.82 5.12 -4.29
N ARG A 165 11.23 4.03 -4.95
CA ARG A 165 10.81 3.78 -6.34
C ARG A 165 9.28 3.66 -6.47
N ALA A 166 8.61 2.97 -5.56
CA ALA A 166 7.16 2.87 -5.57
C ALA A 166 6.48 4.23 -5.33
N ILE A 167 7.01 5.06 -4.43
CA ILE A 167 6.51 6.44 -4.21
C ILE A 167 6.70 7.29 -5.47
N THR A 168 7.89 7.30 -6.06
CA THR A 168 8.19 8.09 -7.28
C THR A 168 7.34 7.66 -8.47
N ASN A 169 7.04 6.36 -8.59
CA ASN A 169 6.23 5.81 -9.66
C ASN A 169 4.72 5.90 -9.38
N ALA A 170 4.30 6.42 -8.22
CA ALA A 170 2.87 6.51 -7.91
C ALA A 170 2.19 7.52 -8.84
N SER A 171 1.10 7.10 -9.48
CA SER A 171 0.30 7.98 -10.34
C SER A 171 -1.20 7.76 -10.13
N THR A 172 -2.00 8.68 -10.65
CA THR A 172 -3.46 8.63 -10.64
C THR A 172 -4.02 7.84 -11.84
N ASP A 173 -3.16 7.19 -12.63
CA ASP A 173 -3.52 6.38 -13.79
C ASP A 173 -4.24 5.08 -13.37
N PRO A 174 -4.76 4.28 -14.34
CA PRO A 174 -5.22 2.93 -14.05
C PRO A 174 -4.16 2.09 -13.31
N VAL A 175 -4.53 1.59 -12.13
CA VAL A 175 -3.64 0.77 -11.29
C VAL A 175 -3.34 -0.56 -11.97
N ALA A 176 -2.06 -0.95 -11.98
CA ALA A 176 -1.66 -2.29 -12.41
C ALA A 176 -2.15 -3.34 -11.40
N GLU A 177 -2.81 -4.40 -11.88
CA GLU A 177 -3.37 -5.47 -11.07
C GLU A 177 -2.64 -6.81 -11.32
N GLY A 178 -2.84 -7.77 -10.43
CA GLY A 178 -2.25 -9.12 -10.49
C GLY A 178 -0.93 -9.23 -9.74
N ALA A 179 0.02 -9.95 -10.32
CA ALA A 179 1.31 -10.28 -9.70
C ALA A 179 2.32 -9.11 -9.76
N VAL A 180 1.94 -7.96 -9.19
CA VAL A 180 2.75 -6.73 -9.16
C VAL A 180 2.91 -6.19 -7.76
N GLY A 181 3.97 -5.42 -7.52
CA GLY A 181 4.28 -4.83 -6.22
C GLY A 181 4.22 -5.86 -5.11
N ALA A 182 3.47 -5.55 -4.05
CA ALA A 182 3.29 -6.45 -2.91
C ALA A 182 2.46 -7.71 -3.21
N GLY A 183 1.73 -7.73 -4.33
CA GLY A 183 0.98 -8.90 -4.79
C GLY A 183 1.83 -9.96 -5.52
N ALA A 184 3.11 -9.67 -5.79
CA ALA A 184 3.96 -10.51 -6.66
C ALA A 184 3.97 -11.99 -6.28
N GLY A 185 4.24 -12.32 -5.01
CA GLY A 185 4.33 -13.71 -4.52
C GLY A 185 3.10 -14.24 -3.80
N THR A 186 1.98 -13.52 -3.87
CA THR A 186 0.76 -13.90 -3.13
C THR A 186 -0.02 -15.04 -3.81
N SER A 187 -0.76 -15.80 -3.01
CA SER A 187 -1.65 -16.90 -3.42
C SER A 187 -3.04 -16.73 -2.82
N CYS A 188 -4.10 -16.95 -3.59
CA CYS A 188 -5.48 -16.72 -3.15
C CYS A 188 -6.40 -17.86 -3.64
N PHE A 189 -7.08 -18.55 -2.72
CA PHE A 189 -7.94 -19.71 -3.00
C PHE A 189 -7.27 -20.82 -3.82
N GLY A 190 -5.98 -21.06 -3.60
CA GLY A 190 -5.17 -22.02 -4.38
C GLY A 190 -4.78 -21.55 -5.79
N TRP A 191 -5.14 -20.33 -6.18
CA TRP A 191 -4.75 -19.69 -7.44
C TRP A 191 -3.74 -18.56 -7.20
N LYS A 192 -3.20 -17.99 -8.28
CA LYS A 192 -2.33 -16.81 -8.16
C LYS A 192 -3.12 -15.62 -7.58
N GLY A 193 -2.69 -15.13 -6.41
CA GLY A 193 -3.20 -13.89 -5.82
C GLY A 193 -2.60 -12.65 -6.46
N GLY A 194 -2.86 -11.47 -5.90
CA GLY A 194 -2.19 -10.25 -6.35
C GLY A 194 -2.75 -8.98 -5.76
N ILE A 195 -2.42 -7.88 -6.43
CA ILE A 195 -3.11 -6.60 -6.28
C ILE A 195 -4.42 -6.66 -7.09
N GLY A 196 -5.52 -6.28 -6.47
CA GLY A 196 -6.80 -6.04 -7.14
C GLY A 196 -7.35 -4.69 -6.75
N THR A 197 -8.12 -4.05 -7.63
CA THR A 197 -8.77 -2.78 -7.31
C THR A 197 -10.18 -2.71 -7.88
N ALA A 198 -11.01 -1.81 -7.36
CA ALA A 198 -12.34 -1.51 -7.87
C ALA A 198 -12.77 -0.12 -7.41
N SER A 199 -13.76 0.47 -8.06
CA SER A 199 -14.43 1.68 -7.54
C SER A 199 -15.92 1.67 -7.83
N ARG A 200 -16.68 2.40 -7.01
CA ARG A 200 -18.11 2.68 -7.24
C ARG A 200 -18.39 4.16 -7.05
N VAL A 201 -19.30 4.67 -7.86
CA VAL A 201 -19.82 6.04 -7.74
C VAL A 201 -21.22 5.95 -7.14
N LEU A 202 -21.45 6.68 -6.05
CA LEU A 202 -22.75 6.78 -5.42
C LEU A 202 -23.68 7.63 -6.30
N PRO A 203 -25.01 7.37 -6.28
CA PRO A 203 -25.95 8.26 -6.94
C PRO A 203 -25.93 9.66 -6.32
N GLU A 204 -26.39 10.67 -7.06
CA GLU A 204 -26.50 12.06 -6.58
C GLU A 204 -27.31 12.18 -5.30
N SER A 205 -28.37 11.36 -5.15
CA SER A 205 -29.19 11.30 -3.93
C SER A 205 -28.41 10.86 -2.68
N ALA A 206 -27.22 10.28 -2.86
CA ALA A 206 -26.30 9.87 -1.80
C ALA A 206 -24.97 10.67 -1.85
N GLY A 207 -24.96 11.82 -2.52
CA GLY A 207 -23.85 12.78 -2.53
C GLY A 207 -22.84 12.65 -3.67
N GLY A 208 -23.01 11.71 -4.60
CA GLY A 208 -22.14 11.60 -5.78
C GLY A 208 -20.69 11.19 -5.50
N PHE A 209 -20.38 10.73 -4.27
CA PHE A 209 -19.02 10.37 -3.87
C PHE A 209 -18.50 9.14 -4.62
N THR A 210 -17.18 9.09 -4.80
CA THR A 210 -16.47 7.92 -5.32
C THR A 210 -15.86 7.12 -4.17
N ILE A 211 -16.11 5.82 -4.14
CA ILE A 211 -15.51 4.87 -3.21
C ILE A 211 -14.54 3.98 -3.99
N GLY A 212 -13.26 4.06 -3.65
CA GLY A 212 -12.20 3.23 -4.21
C GLY A 212 -11.77 2.12 -3.25
N ALA A 213 -11.42 0.96 -3.78
CA ALA A 213 -10.87 -0.16 -3.01
C ALA A 213 -9.63 -0.71 -3.69
N LEU A 214 -8.59 -1.03 -2.91
CA LEU A 214 -7.42 -1.78 -3.34
C LEU A 214 -7.17 -2.90 -2.34
N VAL A 215 -6.88 -4.09 -2.85
CA VAL A 215 -6.64 -5.30 -2.05
C VAL A 215 -5.31 -5.94 -2.43
N GLN A 216 -4.62 -6.50 -1.45
CA GLN A 216 -3.54 -7.45 -1.63
C GLN A 216 -4.05 -8.82 -1.16
N THR A 217 -4.42 -9.69 -2.09
CA THR A 217 -5.13 -10.93 -1.77
C THR A 217 -4.16 -12.06 -1.47
N ASN A 218 -4.25 -12.66 -0.28
CA ASN A 218 -3.40 -13.78 0.10
C ASN A 218 -4.07 -14.74 1.12
N PHE A 219 -5.26 -15.24 0.79
CA PHE A 219 -6.09 -16.04 1.70
C PHE A 219 -6.92 -17.07 0.93
N GLY A 220 -7.62 -17.94 1.66
CA GLY A 220 -8.54 -18.93 1.10
C GLY A 220 -7.93 -20.29 0.87
#